data_AF-A0A382UY39-F1
#
_entry.id   AF-A0A382UY39-F1
#
_cell.length_a   1.000
_cell.length_b   1.000
_cell.length_c   1.000
_cell.angle_alpha   90.00
_cell.angle_beta   90.00
_cell.angle_gamma   90.00
#
_symmetry.space_group_name_H-M   'P 1'
#
loop_
_entity.id
_entity.type
_entity.pdbx_description
1 polymer ?
#
loop_
_entity_poly.entity_id
_entity_poly.type
_entity_poly.pdbx_seq_one_letter_code
_entity_poly.pdbx_strand_id
1 'polypeptide(L)'
;MFLLDYGLSMPIKIPDSLPATSVLQNENIFCISSSAAEIQDIRELRILILNLMPKKIETEIHLLRMLSNTPLQVQIELMRINDRPSKNTPIEHMEDFYQDFSAVRHRKYDGMIITGAPLGQVPFDKVLFWDQLTEILDWTETNVTST
;
A
#
# COMPACT_ATOMS: atom_id res chain seq x y z
N MET A 1 -31.20 0.18 -17.91
CA MET A 1 -30.85 -1.22 -18.23
C MET A 1 -29.81 -1.24 -19.36
N PHE A 2 -28.58 -0.81 -19.09
CA PHE A 2 -27.48 -0.81 -20.09
C PHE A 2 -26.07 -0.83 -19.44
N LEU A 3 -25.94 -1.30 -18.20
CA LEU A 3 -24.65 -1.37 -17.48
C LEU A 3 -24.56 -2.66 -16.65
N LEU A 4 -24.86 -3.83 -17.23
CA LEU A 4 -24.72 -5.13 -16.54
C LEU A 4 -23.95 -6.20 -17.34
N ASP A 5 -23.31 -5.85 -18.47
CA ASP A 5 -22.65 -6.84 -19.34
C ASP A 5 -21.11 -6.74 -19.43
N TYR A 6 -20.47 -5.99 -18.53
CA TYR A 6 -19.04 -6.10 -18.29
C TYR A 6 -18.83 -6.54 -16.86
N GLY A 7 -18.18 -7.69 -16.66
CA GLY A 7 -17.83 -8.20 -15.33
C GLY A 7 -17.21 -7.10 -14.49
N LEU A 8 -17.75 -6.92 -13.28
CA LEU A 8 -17.39 -5.87 -12.32
C LEU A 8 -15.89 -5.91 -12.01
N SER A 9 -15.06 -5.21 -12.80
CA SER A 9 -13.68 -4.88 -12.46
C SER A 9 -13.71 -3.58 -11.66
N MET A 10 -13.70 -3.72 -10.34
CA MET A 10 -13.79 -2.59 -9.42
C MET A 10 -12.42 -1.94 -9.25
N PRO A 11 -12.38 -0.61 -9.14
CA PRO A 11 -11.14 0.13 -9.31
C PRO A 11 -10.35 0.23 -8.01
N ILE A 12 -9.07 -0.15 -8.04
CA ILE A 12 -8.11 0.31 -7.02
C ILE A 12 -7.83 1.79 -7.26
N LYS A 13 -7.81 2.56 -6.17
CA LYS A 13 -7.32 3.94 -6.17
C LYS A 13 -5.87 3.98 -5.68
N ILE A 14 -4.97 4.26 -6.61
CA ILE A 14 -3.53 4.44 -6.39
C ILE A 14 -3.09 5.79 -6.97
N PRO A 15 -1.93 6.35 -6.55
CA PRO A 15 -1.37 7.54 -7.17
C PRO A 15 -1.14 7.36 -8.68
N ASP A 16 -1.49 8.39 -9.47
CA ASP A 16 -1.52 8.32 -10.94
C ASP A 16 -0.14 7.97 -11.55
N SER A 17 0.96 8.42 -10.93
CA SER A 17 2.33 8.20 -11.38
C SER A 17 2.98 6.90 -10.88
N LEU A 18 2.26 6.07 -10.12
CA LEU A 18 2.83 4.85 -9.56
C LEU A 18 3.24 3.87 -10.70
N PRO A 19 4.48 3.35 -10.74
CA PRO A 19 4.92 2.44 -11.81
C PRO A 19 4.02 1.22 -12.01
N ALA A 20 3.39 0.75 -10.92
CA ALA A 20 2.44 -0.35 -10.92
C ALA A 20 1.22 -0.10 -11.82
N THR A 21 0.81 1.15 -12.03
CA THR A 21 -0.35 1.50 -12.86
C THR A 21 -0.25 0.89 -14.26
N SER A 22 0.92 1.02 -14.91
CA SER A 22 1.14 0.48 -16.26
C SER A 22 1.11 -1.05 -16.32
N VAL A 23 1.60 -1.73 -15.28
CA VAL A 23 1.62 -3.19 -15.20
C VAL A 23 0.21 -3.73 -14.98
N LEU A 24 -0.55 -3.11 -14.07
CA LEU A 24 -1.92 -3.51 -13.74
C LEU A 24 -2.88 -3.27 -14.92
N GLN A 25 -2.71 -2.16 -15.66
CA GLN A 25 -3.47 -1.90 -16.88
C GLN A 25 -3.26 -2.99 -17.94
N ASN A 26 -2.03 -3.49 -18.11
CA ASN A 26 -1.73 -4.59 -19.04
C ASN A 26 -2.37 -5.92 -18.62
N GLU A 27 -2.78 -6.07 -17.36
CA GLU A 27 -3.42 -7.27 -16.81
C GLU A 27 -4.96 -7.19 -16.77
N ASN A 28 -5.54 -6.19 -17.44
CA ASN A 28 -6.97 -5.86 -17.37
C ASN A 28 -7.47 -5.51 -15.96
N ILE A 29 -6.57 -5.06 -15.08
CA ILE A 29 -6.93 -4.54 -13.77
C ILE A 29 -7.23 -3.05 -13.92
N PHE A 30 -8.48 -2.67 -13.65
CA PHE A 30 -8.93 -1.29 -13.75
C PHE A 30 -8.33 -0.47 -12.60
N CYS A 31 -7.42 0.45 -12.91
CA CYS A 31 -6.90 1.44 -11.96
C CYS A 31 -7.60 2.77 -12.27
N ILE A 32 -8.31 3.34 -11.31
CA ILE A 32 -8.89 4.68 -11.48
C ILE A 32 -7.91 5.71 -10.92
N SER A 33 -7.54 6.68 -11.76
CA SER A 33 -6.80 7.86 -11.32
C SER A 33 -7.59 8.59 -10.25
N SER A 34 -6.91 9.25 -9.31
CA SER A 34 -7.56 9.88 -8.16
C SER A 34 -8.67 10.88 -8.53
N SER A 35 -8.63 11.39 -9.76
CA SER A 35 -9.54 12.33 -10.39
C SER A 35 -10.85 11.74 -10.95
N ALA A 36 -10.95 10.42 -11.18
CA ALA A 36 -12.11 9.80 -11.84
C ALA A 36 -12.94 8.87 -10.92
N ALA A 37 -12.67 8.89 -9.61
CA ALA A 37 -13.32 8.03 -8.62
C ALA A 37 -14.65 8.62 -8.12
N GLU A 38 -15.64 8.70 -9.01
CA GLU A 38 -17.05 8.82 -8.63
C GLU A 38 -17.80 7.73 -9.39
N ILE A 39 -18.28 6.69 -8.69
CA ILE A 39 -19.47 5.86 -8.98
C ILE A 39 -19.39 4.66 -8.02
N GLN A 40 -19.87 4.85 -6.78
CA GLN A 40 -20.62 3.92 -5.93
C GLN A 40 -20.73 4.53 -4.51
N ASP A 41 -21.91 4.46 -3.91
CA ASP A 41 -22.22 4.97 -2.55
C ASP A 41 -21.69 4.04 -1.44
N ILE A 42 -20.52 3.42 -1.67
CA ILE A 42 -19.86 2.49 -0.78
C ILE A 42 -18.60 3.18 -0.24
N ARG A 43 -18.47 3.24 1.09
CA ARG A 43 -17.28 3.77 1.76
C ARG A 43 -16.03 3.01 1.28
N GLU A 44 -15.01 3.74 0.85
CA GLU A 44 -13.71 3.17 0.48
C GLU A 44 -12.97 2.57 1.69
N LEU A 45 -12.36 1.40 1.50
CA LEU A 45 -11.48 0.77 2.49
C LEU A 45 -10.10 1.44 2.43
N ARG A 46 -9.59 1.91 3.56
CA ARG A 46 -8.26 2.50 3.66
C ARG A 46 -7.27 1.46 4.14
N ILE A 47 -6.31 1.11 3.29
CA ILE A 47 -5.28 0.11 3.57
C ILE A 47 -3.91 0.78 3.59
N LEU A 48 -3.16 0.59 4.69
CA LEU A 48 -1.78 1.03 4.82
C LEU A 48 -0.83 -0.13 4.52
N ILE A 49 0.21 0.09 3.73
CA ILE A 49 1.23 -0.93 3.46
C ILE A 49 2.58 -0.48 3.99
N LEU A 50 3.07 -1.14 5.04
CA LEU A 50 4.46 -1.02 5.49
C LEU A 50 5.34 -1.98 4.68
N ASN A 51 5.95 -1.46 3.63
CA ASN A 51 6.85 -2.24 2.79
C ASN A 51 8.25 -2.25 3.41
N LEU A 52 8.69 -3.41 3.90
CA LEU A 52 10.02 -3.67 4.44
C LEU A 52 10.95 -4.41 3.45
N MET A 53 10.44 -4.75 2.26
CA MET A 53 11.22 -5.45 1.24
C MET A 53 12.26 -4.53 0.59
N PRO A 54 13.39 -5.08 0.11
CA PRO A 54 14.42 -4.30 -0.57
C PRO A 54 14.00 -3.94 -2.00
N LYS A 55 13.18 -4.77 -2.64
CA LYS A 55 12.62 -4.51 -3.98
C LYS A 55 11.21 -3.94 -3.84
N LYS A 56 11.13 -2.64 -3.57
CA LYS A 56 9.87 -1.92 -3.25
C LYS A 56 8.82 -2.09 -4.35
N ILE A 57 9.16 -1.67 -5.57
CA ILE A 57 8.26 -1.66 -6.73
C ILE A 57 7.73 -3.06 -7.08
N GLU A 58 8.59 -4.09 -7.08
CA GLU A 58 8.16 -5.47 -7.35
C GLU A 58 7.15 -5.96 -6.31
N THR A 59 7.40 -5.64 -5.03
CA THR A 59 6.51 -6.00 -3.92
C THR A 59 5.17 -5.25 -4.01
N GLU A 60 5.20 -3.96 -4.35
CA GLU A 60 4.01 -3.14 -4.57
C GLU A 60 3.12 -3.74 -5.66
N ILE A 61 3.69 -4.06 -6.83
CA ILE A 61 2.94 -4.67 -7.94
C ILE A 61 2.25 -5.95 -7.49
N HIS A 62 2.95 -6.83 -6.77
CA HIS A 62 2.36 -8.09 -6.29
C HIS A 62 1.21 -7.86 -5.30
N LEU A 63 1.36 -6.95 -4.34
CA LEU A 63 0.32 -6.64 -3.37
C LEU A 63 -0.89 -5.99 -4.03
N LEU A 64 -0.66 -5.00 -4.91
CA LEU A 64 -1.72 -4.29 -5.62
C LEU A 64 -2.52 -5.23 -6.52
N ARG A 65 -1.86 -6.17 -7.20
CA ARG A 65 -2.51 -7.21 -8.02
C ARG A 65 -3.42 -8.12 -7.19
N MET A 66 -3.03 -8.44 -5.96
CA MET A 66 -3.89 -9.25 -5.06
C MET A 66 -5.07 -8.43 -4.54
N LEU A 67 -4.81 -7.18 -4.13
CA LEU A 67 -5.84 -6.28 -3.62
C LEU A 67 -6.83 -5.85 -4.69
N SER A 68 -6.51 -5.99 -5.98
CA SER A 68 -7.40 -5.55 -7.07
C SER A 68 -8.45 -6.59 -7.42
N ASN A 69 -8.36 -7.78 -6.84
CA ASN A 69 -9.27 -8.88 -7.11
C ASN A 69 -10.46 -8.88 -6.15
N THR A 70 -11.00 -7.71 -5.82
CA THR A 70 -12.14 -7.51 -4.92
C THR A 70 -13.12 -6.52 -5.52
N PRO A 71 -14.43 -6.69 -5.30
CA PRO A 71 -15.41 -5.71 -5.75
C PRO A 71 -15.46 -4.43 -4.88
N LEU A 72 -14.64 -4.32 -3.83
CA LEU A 72 -14.63 -3.17 -2.93
C LEU A 72 -13.66 -2.08 -3.42
N GLN A 73 -14.04 -0.82 -3.27
CA GLN A 73 -13.12 0.30 -3.50
C GLN A 73 -12.06 0.33 -2.39
N VAL A 74 -10.78 0.27 -2.76
CA VAL A 74 -9.64 0.27 -1.83
C VAL A 74 -8.74 1.46 -2.13
N GLN A 75 -8.53 2.30 -1.12
CA GLN A 75 -7.55 3.37 -1.10
C GLN A 75 -6.27 2.87 -0.42
N ILE A 76 -5.14 2.99 -1.11
CA ILE A 76 -3.86 2.45 -0.65
C ILE A 76 -2.89 3.58 -0.35
N GLU A 77 -2.26 3.51 0.82
CA GLU A 77 -1.15 4.38 1.22
C GLU A 77 0.09 3.51 1.49
N LEU A 78 1.26 3.93 0.99
CA LEU A 78 2.53 3.25 1.22
C LEU A 78 3.30 3.96 2.34
N MET A 79 3.79 3.19 3.31
CA MET A 79 4.59 3.70 4.42
C MET A 79 6.00 3.12 4.39
N ARG A 80 6.99 3.98 4.66
CA ARG A 80 8.38 3.59 4.89
C ARG A 80 8.69 3.63 6.38
N ILE A 81 9.56 2.73 6.82
CA ILE A 81 9.96 2.65 8.23
C ILE A 81 11.01 3.71 8.62
N ASN A 82 11.83 4.16 7.65
CA ASN A 82 12.81 5.22 7.83
C ASN A 82 13.27 5.82 6.50
N ASP A 83 13.95 6.96 6.58
CA ASP A 83 14.57 7.71 5.48
C ASP A 83 15.81 7.07 4.87
N ARG A 84 16.14 5.82 5.23
CA ARG A 84 17.37 5.22 4.69
C ARG A 84 17.18 4.99 3.19
N PRO A 85 18.15 5.43 2.36
CA PRO A 85 18.07 5.23 0.93
C PRO A 85 17.97 3.74 0.64
N SER A 86 16.90 3.35 -0.05
CA SER A 86 16.74 1.99 -0.55
C SER A 86 17.80 1.77 -1.63
N LYS A 87 18.64 0.74 -1.47
CA LYS A 87 19.69 0.43 -2.46
C LYS A 87 19.14 0.10 -3.84
N ASN A 88 17.87 -0.32 -3.93
CA ASN A 88 17.25 -0.84 -5.15
C ASN A 88 16.01 -0.04 -5.58
N THR A 89 15.78 1.16 -5.03
CA THR A 89 14.61 1.97 -5.37
C THR A 89 15.03 3.41 -5.59
N PRO A 90 14.61 4.05 -6.71
CA PRO A 90 14.88 5.45 -6.95
C PRO A 90 14.40 6.32 -5.79
N ILE A 91 15.16 7.36 -5.45
CA ILE A 91 14.80 8.32 -4.38
C ILE A 91 13.47 9.00 -4.72
N GLU A 92 13.29 9.39 -5.98
CA GLU A 92 12.06 10.02 -6.49
C GLU A 92 10.81 9.17 -6.20
N HIS A 93 10.85 7.84 -6.44
CA HIS A 93 9.74 6.94 -6.11
C HIS A 93 9.42 6.92 -4.62
N MET A 94 10.44 7.00 -3.77
CA MET A 94 10.24 7.04 -2.32
C MET A 94 9.63 8.39 -1.88
N GLU A 95 10.06 9.50 -2.47
CA GLU A 95 9.54 10.83 -2.14
C GLU A 95 8.10 11.04 -2.64
N ASP A 96 7.78 10.52 -3.81
CA ASP A 96 6.47 10.71 -4.45
C ASP A 96 5.37 9.84 -3.84
N PHE A 97 5.70 8.62 -3.39
CA PHE A 97 4.68 7.63 -3.03
C PHE A 97 4.71 7.16 -1.57
N TYR A 98 5.85 7.28 -0.87
CA TYR A 98 5.96 6.79 0.51
C TYR A 98 5.74 7.89 1.53
N GLN A 99 4.98 7.56 2.57
CA GLN A 99 4.76 8.41 3.73
C GLN A 99 5.61 7.93 4.91
N ASP A 100 6.05 8.88 5.73
CA ASP A 100 6.64 8.59 7.04
C ASP A 100 5.57 8.26 8.07
N PHE A 101 5.96 7.52 9.11
CA PHE A 101 5.05 7.19 10.21
C PHE A 101 4.41 8.43 10.85
N SER A 102 5.15 9.53 10.96
CA SER A 102 4.66 10.82 11.47
C SER A 102 3.50 11.39 10.64
N ALA A 103 3.47 11.13 9.34
CA ALA A 103 2.43 11.60 8.42
C ALA A 103 1.15 10.74 8.47
N VAL A 104 1.24 9.49 8.93
CA VAL A 104 0.11 8.56 8.97
C VAL A 104 -0.44 8.30 10.38
N ARG A 105 0.35 8.52 11.43
CA ARG A 105 -0.01 8.20 12.84
C ARG A 105 -1.31 8.84 13.34
N HIS A 106 -1.76 9.93 12.72
CA HIS A 106 -2.98 10.66 13.07
C HIS A 106 -4.22 10.17 12.29
N ARG A 107 -4.05 9.21 11.38
CA ARG A 107 -5.11 8.63 10.55
C ARG A 107 -5.57 7.29 11.15
N LYS A 108 -6.72 6.81 10.67
CA LYS A 108 -7.25 5.47 10.96
C LYS A 108 -7.37 4.67 9.67
N TYR A 109 -7.09 3.38 9.74
CA TYR A 109 -7.10 2.46 8.62
C TYR A 109 -7.99 1.25 8.91
N ASP A 110 -8.58 0.72 7.84
CA ASP A 110 -9.39 -0.50 7.90
C ASP A 110 -8.50 -1.74 7.94
N GLY A 111 -7.35 -1.66 7.27
CA GLY A 111 -6.37 -2.72 7.25
C GLY A 111 -4.95 -2.20 7.15
N MET A 112 -4.00 -2.98 7.64
CA MET A 112 -2.58 -2.75 7.43
C MET A 112 -1.88 -4.02 6.97
N ILE A 113 -0.98 -3.91 5.99
CA ILE A 113 -0.12 -4.99 5.54
C ILE A 113 1.31 -4.65 5.91
N ILE A 114 1.93 -5.51 6.72
CA ILE A 114 3.36 -5.46 7.02
C ILE A 114 4.05 -6.55 6.21
N THR A 115 4.90 -6.16 5.25
CA THR A 115 5.59 -7.16 4.42
C THR A 115 6.67 -7.90 5.21
N GLY A 116 7.14 -9.02 4.66
CA GLY A 116 8.40 -9.60 5.08
C GLY A 116 9.58 -8.62 4.94
N ALA A 117 10.68 -8.95 5.62
CA ALA A 117 11.92 -8.20 5.56
C ALA A 117 13.11 -9.18 5.39
N PRO A 118 14.15 -8.83 4.64
CA PRO A 118 15.31 -9.69 4.41
C PRO A 118 16.27 -9.68 5.61
N LEU A 119 15.77 -10.07 6.79
CA LEU A 119 16.51 -10.00 8.05
C LEU A 119 17.36 -11.25 8.33
N GLY A 120 17.22 -12.33 7.54
CA GLY A 120 17.97 -13.56 7.73
C GLY A 120 17.81 -14.13 9.14
N GLN A 121 18.92 -14.46 9.80
CA GLN A 121 18.97 -14.91 11.21
C GLN A 121 19.46 -13.80 12.16
N VAL A 122 19.17 -12.54 11.84
CA VAL A 122 19.52 -11.42 12.74
C VAL A 122 18.58 -11.46 13.95
N PRO A 123 19.10 -11.50 15.20
CA PRO A 123 18.28 -11.39 16.40
C PRO A 123 17.44 -10.10 16.37
N PHE A 124 16.23 -10.13 16.89
CA PHE A 124 15.29 -9.00 16.82
C PHE A 124 15.88 -7.71 17.41
N ASP A 125 16.60 -7.80 18.53
CA ASP A 125 17.29 -6.68 19.19
C ASP A 125 18.45 -6.08 18.37
N LYS A 126 18.87 -6.76 17.29
CA LYS A 126 19.90 -6.30 16.36
C LYS A 126 19.32 -5.77 15.05
N VAL A 127 18.00 -5.82 14.88
CA VAL A 127 17.32 -5.24 13.72
C VAL A 127 17.32 -3.72 13.88
N LEU A 128 17.94 -3.00 12.95
CA LEU A 128 18.19 -1.57 13.05
C LEU A 128 16.93 -0.69 13.20
N PHE A 129 15.77 -1.21 12.79
CA PHE A 129 14.48 -0.51 12.85
C PHE A 129 13.52 -1.17 13.85
N TRP A 130 14.03 -2.01 14.76
CA TRP A 130 13.19 -2.77 15.69
C TRP A 130 12.35 -1.87 16.60
N ASP A 131 12.95 -0.82 17.16
CA ASP A 131 12.23 0.12 18.03
C ASP A 131 11.11 0.84 17.28
N GLN A 132 11.38 1.25 16.04
CA GLN A 132 10.41 1.91 15.15
C GLN A 132 9.28 0.95 14.76
N LEU A 133 9.62 -0.32 14.47
CA LEU A 133 8.63 -1.35 14.16
C LEU A 133 7.73 -1.60 15.37
N THR A 134 8.31 -1.67 16.57
CA THR A 134 7.55 -1.86 17.82
C THR A 134 6.59 -0.70 18.05
N GLU A 135 7.04 0.54 17.87
CA GLU A 135 6.17 1.73 17.95
C GLU A 135 4.99 1.67 16.95
N ILE A 136 5.26 1.23 15.72
CA ILE A 136 4.22 1.06 14.70
C ILE A 136 3.24 -0.04 15.09
N LEU A 137 3.72 -1.18 15.60
CA LEU A 137 2.88 -2.30 16.04
C LEU A 137 1.97 -1.87 17.19
N ASP A 138 2.49 -1.19 18.20
CA ASP A 138 1.69 -0.66 19.31
C ASP A 138 0.61 0.32 18.80
N TRP A 139 0.96 1.16 17.80
CA TRP A 139 0.01 2.06 17.16
C TRP A 139 -1.10 1.33 16.39
N THR A 140 -0.82 0.16 15.80
CA THR A 140 -1.84 -0.59 15.05
C THR A 140 -3.02 -1.00 15.92
N GLU A 141 -2.80 -1.27 17.21
CA GLU A 141 -3.85 -1.71 18.14
C GLU A 141 -4.99 -0.69 18.28
N THR A 142 -4.72 0.59 18.11
CA THR A 142 -5.72 1.67 18.29
C THR A 142 -6.16 2.33 16.97
N ASN A 143 -5.36 2.18 15.91
CA ASN A 143 -5.52 2.95 14.68
C ASN A 143 -5.80 2.09 13.45
N VAL A 144 -5.67 0.77 13.55
CA VAL A 144 -5.92 -0.16 12.44
C VAL A 144 -6.93 -1.22 12.90
N THR A 145 -7.96 -1.45 12.09
CA THR A 145 -9.01 -2.43 12.46
C THR A 145 -8.57 -3.88 12.29
N SER A 146 -7.74 -4.17 11.28
CA SER A 146 -7.17 -5.50 11.01
C SER A 146 -5.71 -5.37 10.58
N THR A 147 -4.82 -6.16 11.17
CA THR A 147 -3.40 -6.25 10.78
C THR A 147 -3.06 -7.67 10.37
#